data_AF-A0A957KSD9-F1
#
_entry.id   AF-A0A957KSD9-F1
#
_cell.length_a   1.000
_cell.length_b   1.000
_cell.length_c   1.000
_cell.angle_alpha   90.00
_cell.angle_beta   90.00
_cell.angle_gamma   90.00
#
_symmetry.space_group_name_H-M   'P 1'
#
loop_
_entity.id
_entity.type
_entity.pdbx_description
1 polymer ?
#
loop_
_entity_poly.entity_id
_entity_poly.type
_entity_poly.pdbx_seq_one_letter_code
_entity_poly.pdbx_strand_id
1 'polypeptide(L)'
;MRNQLWFKLTGAFALIIFIGMVVTVGLASQGAATQFEHFMVANQMVRPATMQAALANYYTRNGGWQGVDTTLDALLLDASDGMMTGMFGSMMGMLANRIQVLDAEGAVMADSAGAAGGEPVSAAPLEHWPVIVDDELVGELVVEGSLMGAGMVDTAPVVESITRTVFIAAVIAALTGLLLAAVLVRQITRPLVDLSHASRRIAAGDLHVRVPVKSDDEVGELTDTFNQMAASLEQQETLRQSMMADIAHELRTPLTGLQGAIEAMQDGVFPADAENLEALHVEVLLLNRLVDDLRTLANAEAGQLALEKAPVDVAELCRSQVNAMQFRAAEKGITLTA
;
A
#
# COMPACT_ATOMS: atom_id res chain seq x y z
N MET A 1 -28.00 -3.53 2.49
CA MET A 1 -26.73 -4.27 2.35
C MET A 1 -25.59 -3.30 2.61
N ARG A 2 -24.93 -3.40 3.77
CA ARG A 2 -23.89 -2.44 4.17
C ARG A 2 -22.58 -2.85 3.50
N ASN A 3 -22.21 -2.16 2.43
CA ASN A 3 -20.92 -2.33 1.75
C ASN A 3 -19.79 -2.19 2.78
N GLN A 4 -19.28 -3.32 3.27
CA GLN A 4 -18.18 -3.29 4.22
C GLN A 4 -16.96 -2.77 3.46
N LEU A 5 -16.32 -1.71 3.98
CA LEU A 5 -15.09 -1.11 3.45
C LEU A 5 -14.05 -2.16 3.04
N TRP A 6 -14.00 -3.27 3.78
CA TRP A 6 -13.18 -4.44 3.49
C TRP A 6 -13.40 -5.01 2.08
N PHE A 7 -14.65 -5.18 1.59
CA PHE A 7 -14.91 -5.67 0.23
C PHE A 7 -14.38 -4.73 -0.86
N LYS A 8 -14.51 -3.41 -0.66
CA LYS A 8 -14.01 -2.42 -1.64
C LYS A 8 -12.48 -2.44 -1.70
N LEU A 9 -11.82 -2.48 -0.54
CA LEU A 9 -10.36 -2.51 -0.44
C LEU A 9 -9.79 -3.82 -0.99
N THR A 10 -10.33 -4.98 -0.61
CA THR A 10 -9.89 -6.27 -1.16
C THR A 10 -10.10 -6.35 -2.67
N GLY A 11 -11.22 -5.81 -3.19
CA GLY A 11 -11.45 -5.71 -4.63
C GLY A 11 -10.43 -4.82 -5.35
N ALA A 12 -10.04 -3.69 -4.75
CA ALA A 12 -9.01 -2.81 -5.31
C ALA A 12 -7.63 -3.47 -5.35
N PHE A 13 -7.21 -4.14 -4.26
CA PHE A 13 -5.96 -4.91 -4.24
C PHE A 13 -5.97 -6.04 -5.27
N ALA A 14 -7.08 -6.76 -5.39
CA ALA A 14 -7.23 -7.82 -6.39
C ALA A 14 -7.08 -7.28 -7.82
N LEU A 15 -7.66 -6.12 -8.12
CA LEU A 15 -7.53 -5.47 -9.41
C LEU A 15 -6.08 -5.04 -9.69
N ILE A 16 -5.40 -4.44 -8.72
CA ILE A 16 -3.99 -4.02 -8.85
C ILE A 16 -3.09 -5.24 -9.11
N ILE A 17 -3.27 -6.31 -8.33
CA ILE A 17 -2.51 -7.56 -8.48
C ILE A 17 -2.78 -8.17 -9.86
N PHE A 18 -4.04 -8.17 -10.32
CA PHE A 18 -4.41 -8.69 -11.63
C PHE A 18 -3.75 -7.89 -12.77
N ILE A 19 -3.81 -6.56 -12.72
CA ILE A 19 -3.16 -5.69 -13.72
C ILE A 19 -1.65 -5.93 -13.72
N GLY A 20 -1.03 -5.98 -12.53
CA GLY A 20 0.41 -6.26 -12.39
C GLY A 20 0.79 -7.61 -12.99
N MET A 21 0.01 -8.65 -12.71
CA MET A 21 0.20 -9.99 -13.29
C MET A 21 0.13 -9.97 -14.82
N VAL A 22 -0.90 -9.33 -15.40
CA VAL A 22 -1.07 -9.22 -16.85
C VAL A 22 0.09 -8.46 -17.49
N VAL A 23 0.53 -7.35 -16.88
CA VAL A 23 1.66 -6.55 -17.38
C VAL A 23 2.97 -7.34 -17.30
N THR A 24 3.26 -8.00 -16.17
CA THR A 24 4.49 -8.79 -16.01
C THR A 24 4.55 -9.95 -16.99
N VAL A 25 3.46 -10.71 -17.14
CA VAL A 25 3.40 -11.83 -18.11
C VAL A 25 3.51 -11.31 -19.54
N GLY A 26 2.82 -10.21 -19.88
CA GLY A 26 2.89 -9.57 -21.18
C GLY A 26 4.31 -9.10 -21.55
N LEU A 27 4.96 -8.35 -20.65
CA LEU A 27 6.33 -7.87 -20.84
C LEU A 27 7.34 -9.03 -20.93
N ALA A 28 7.19 -10.08 -20.13
CA ALA A 28 8.06 -11.24 -20.20
C ALA A 28 7.90 -11.98 -21.54
N SER A 29 6.66 -12.16 -22.02
CA SER A 29 6.41 -12.79 -23.31
C SER A 29 6.98 -11.98 -24.48
N GLN A 30 6.82 -10.65 -24.44
CA GLN A 30 7.34 -9.75 -25.47
C GLN A 30 8.87 -9.64 -25.44
N GLY A 31 9.46 -9.51 -24.25
CA GLY A 31 10.91 -9.40 -24.06
C GLY A 31 11.66 -10.69 -24.41
N ALA A 32 11.08 -11.86 -24.07
CA ALA A 32 11.63 -13.15 -24.47
C ALA A 32 11.69 -13.30 -25.98
N ALA A 33 10.66 -12.84 -26.71
CA ALA A 33 10.64 -12.90 -28.17
C ALA A 33 11.68 -11.97 -28.81
N THR A 34 11.73 -10.69 -28.40
CA THR A 34 12.60 -9.69 -29.04
C THR A 34 14.08 -9.87 -28.72
N GLN A 35 14.42 -10.27 -27.50
CA GLN A 35 15.80 -10.42 -27.08
C GLN A 35 16.45 -11.68 -27.65
N PHE A 36 15.65 -12.71 -27.92
CA PHE A 36 16.12 -13.92 -28.60
C PHE A 36 16.41 -13.66 -30.07
N GLU A 37 15.55 -12.90 -30.78
CA GLU A 37 15.85 -12.44 -32.14
C GLU A 37 17.16 -11.65 -32.20
N HIS A 38 17.36 -10.71 -31.28
CA HIS A 38 18.57 -9.88 -31.26
C HIS A 38 19.83 -10.69 -30.90
N PHE A 39 19.73 -11.68 -30.00
CA PHE A 39 20.82 -12.59 -29.68
C PHE A 39 21.21 -13.47 -30.88
N MET A 40 20.22 -13.99 -31.62
CA MET A 40 20.46 -14.80 -32.82
C MET A 40 21.12 -13.99 -33.94
N VAL A 41 20.76 -12.71 -34.10
CA VAL A 41 21.33 -11.81 -35.13
C VAL A 41 22.72 -11.30 -34.73
N ALA A 42 22.94 -10.91 -33.48
CA ALA A 42 24.18 -10.29 -33.03
C ALA A 42 25.33 -11.30 -32.82
N ASN A 43 25.02 -12.58 -32.60
CA ASN A 43 26.00 -13.59 -32.20
C ASN A 43 26.31 -14.61 -33.31
N GLN A 44 26.15 -14.21 -34.59
CA GLN A 44 26.61 -14.98 -35.77
C GLN A 44 28.04 -15.49 -35.52
N MET A 45 28.16 -16.77 -35.16
CA MET A 45 29.43 -17.43 -34.82
C MET A 45 30.33 -17.69 -36.04
N VAL A 46 29.93 -17.24 -37.23
CA VAL A 46 30.72 -17.30 -38.46
C VAL A 46 31.15 -15.87 -38.76
N ARG A 47 32.47 -15.61 -38.78
CA ARG A 47 33.02 -14.33 -39.20
C ARG A 47 33.21 -14.40 -40.72
N PRO A 48 32.32 -13.80 -41.55
CA PRO A 48 32.45 -13.89 -43.02
C PRO A 48 33.81 -13.37 -43.47
N ALA A 49 34.32 -12.36 -42.77
CA ALA A 49 35.61 -11.75 -43.01
C ALA A 49 36.81 -12.71 -42.92
N THR A 50 36.80 -13.74 -42.05
CA THR A 50 37.94 -14.67 -41.96
C THR A 50 37.94 -15.66 -43.11
N MET A 51 36.76 -16.13 -43.53
CA MET A 51 36.61 -17.00 -44.70
C MET A 51 36.89 -16.26 -46.02
N GLN A 52 36.38 -15.02 -46.16
CA GLN A 52 36.71 -14.14 -47.28
C GLN A 52 38.22 -13.88 -47.38
N ALA A 53 38.87 -13.60 -46.24
CA ALA A 53 40.31 -13.37 -46.21
C ALA A 53 41.12 -14.63 -46.56
N ALA A 54 40.69 -15.82 -46.12
CA ALA A 54 41.35 -17.08 -46.47
C ALA A 54 41.27 -17.38 -47.98
N LEU A 55 40.10 -17.16 -48.59
CA LEU A 55 39.90 -17.32 -50.03
C LEU A 55 40.66 -16.26 -50.84
N ALA A 56 40.65 -15.00 -50.40
CA ALA A 56 41.44 -13.93 -51.01
C ALA A 56 42.94 -14.27 -51.00
N ASN A 57 43.46 -14.73 -49.85
CA ASN A 57 44.85 -15.15 -49.73
C ASN A 57 45.19 -16.34 -50.62
N TYR A 58 44.28 -17.31 -50.76
CA TYR A 58 44.46 -18.44 -51.68
C TYR A 58 44.57 -17.96 -53.13
N TYR A 59 43.67 -17.07 -53.56
CA TYR A 59 43.65 -16.51 -54.90
C TYR A 59 44.95 -15.79 -55.23
N THR A 60 45.44 -14.93 -54.33
CA THR A 60 46.71 -14.20 -54.50
C THR A 60 47.91 -15.15 -54.58
N ARG A 61 47.94 -16.23 -53.80
CA ARG A 61 49.07 -17.17 -53.78
C ARG A 61 49.17 -18.04 -55.02
N ASN A 62 48.02 -18.49 -55.53
CA ASN A 62 47.95 -19.42 -56.65
C ASN A 62 47.74 -18.73 -58.00
N GLY A 63 47.51 -17.41 -58.00
CA GLY A 63 47.28 -16.62 -59.21
C GLY A 63 45.95 -16.93 -59.89
N GLY A 64 44.96 -17.39 -59.13
CA GLY A 64 43.65 -17.82 -59.62
C GLY A 64 42.98 -18.87 -58.74
N TRP A 65 41.82 -19.34 -59.17
CA TRP A 65 41.02 -20.36 -58.47
C TRP A 65 41.43 -21.82 -58.77
N GLN A 66 42.54 -22.04 -59.48
CA GLN A 66 42.93 -23.40 -59.88
C GLN A 66 43.24 -24.27 -58.65
N GLY A 67 42.59 -25.45 -58.55
CA GLY A 67 42.77 -26.39 -57.44
C GLY A 67 42.03 -26.04 -56.15
N VAL A 68 41.23 -24.95 -56.14
CA VAL A 68 40.47 -24.54 -54.95
C VAL A 68 39.45 -25.59 -54.54
N ASP A 69 38.90 -26.35 -55.49
CA ASP A 69 38.00 -27.48 -55.29
C ASP A 69 38.58 -28.58 -54.39
N THR A 70 39.87 -28.87 -54.52
CA THR A 70 40.54 -29.90 -53.70
C THR A 70 40.99 -29.40 -52.33
N THR A 71 41.04 -28.09 -52.13
CA THR A 71 41.60 -27.46 -50.91
C THR A 71 40.58 -26.66 -50.12
N LEU A 72 39.36 -26.47 -50.64
CA LEU A 72 38.28 -25.70 -50.03
C LEU A 72 37.99 -26.15 -48.61
N ASP A 73 37.83 -27.46 -48.38
CA ASP A 73 37.54 -28.00 -47.05
C ASP A 73 38.63 -27.64 -46.03
N ALA A 74 39.90 -27.74 -46.43
CA ALA A 74 41.03 -27.42 -45.57
C ALA A 74 41.15 -25.91 -45.28
N LEU A 75 40.87 -25.06 -46.28
CA LEU A 75 40.86 -23.60 -46.14
C LEU A 75 39.76 -23.13 -45.20
N LEU A 76 38.56 -23.68 -45.35
CA LEU A 76 37.42 -23.38 -44.49
C LEU A 76 37.68 -23.85 -43.05
N LEU A 77 38.34 -25.01 -42.88
CA LEU A 77 38.73 -25.53 -41.58
C LEU A 77 39.75 -24.61 -40.88
N ASP A 78 40.77 -24.15 -41.60
CA ASP A 78 41.79 -23.22 -41.07
C ASP A 78 41.19 -21.85 -40.72
N ALA A 79 40.28 -21.34 -41.56
CA ALA A 79 39.59 -20.07 -41.36
C ALA A 79 38.58 -20.07 -40.18
N SER A 80 38.25 -21.25 -39.64
CA SER A 80 37.27 -21.43 -38.55
C SER A 80 37.85 -21.21 -37.13
N ASP A 81 39.09 -20.73 -37.03
CA ASP A 81 39.71 -20.18 -35.80
C ASP A 81 39.68 -21.14 -34.59
N GLY A 82 39.96 -22.44 -34.82
CA GLY A 82 40.45 -23.39 -33.81
C GLY A 82 39.54 -23.74 -32.63
N MET A 83 38.31 -23.23 -32.53
CA MET A 83 37.40 -23.54 -31.43
C MET A 83 36.56 -24.80 -31.73
N MET A 84 36.84 -25.87 -30.98
CA MET A 84 36.03 -27.10 -30.85
C MET A 84 36.07 -28.11 -32.02
N THR A 85 37.28 -28.50 -32.43
CA THR A 85 37.58 -29.52 -33.46
C THR A 85 36.93 -30.91 -33.24
N GLY A 86 36.43 -31.24 -32.04
CA GLY A 86 35.86 -32.56 -31.74
C GLY A 86 34.32 -32.63 -31.61
N MET A 87 33.65 -31.50 -31.36
CA MET A 87 32.22 -31.49 -31.02
C MET A 87 31.35 -30.80 -32.07
N PHE A 88 31.95 -29.97 -32.93
CA PHE A 88 31.23 -29.14 -33.89
C PHE A 88 30.74 -29.93 -35.13
N GLY A 89 31.56 -30.84 -35.65
CA GLY A 89 31.22 -31.65 -36.83
C GLY A 89 30.13 -32.71 -36.61
N SER A 90 29.77 -33.02 -35.35
CA SER A 90 28.75 -34.02 -35.04
C SER A 90 27.43 -33.46 -34.47
N MET A 91 27.38 -32.19 -34.04
CA MET A 91 26.20 -31.60 -33.41
C MET A 91 25.54 -30.47 -34.22
N MET A 92 26.23 -29.87 -35.20
CA MET A 92 25.67 -28.85 -36.08
C MET A 92 25.85 -29.28 -37.54
N GLY A 93 24.76 -29.35 -38.29
CA GLY A 93 24.71 -29.73 -39.71
C GLY A 93 25.38 -28.74 -40.67
N MET A 94 26.47 -28.08 -40.26
CA MET A 94 27.23 -27.13 -41.07
C MET A 94 27.93 -27.81 -42.26
N LEU A 95 28.25 -29.12 -42.16
CA LEU A 95 28.70 -29.94 -43.29
C LEU A 95 27.54 -30.45 -44.17
N ALA A 96 26.28 -30.18 -43.82
CA ALA A 96 25.14 -30.48 -44.68
C ALA A 96 24.74 -29.27 -45.56
N ASN A 97 25.30 -28.08 -45.29
CA ASN A 97 25.08 -26.88 -46.09
C ASN A 97 26.11 -26.82 -47.23
N ARG A 98 25.63 -26.71 -48.47
CA ARG A 98 26.48 -26.66 -49.66
C ARG A 98 27.13 -25.30 -49.81
N ILE A 99 28.44 -25.25 -49.63
CA ILE A 99 29.28 -24.09 -49.92
C ILE A 99 29.82 -24.19 -51.35
N GLN A 100 29.74 -23.10 -52.11
CA GLN A 100 30.32 -22.93 -53.43
C GLN A 100 31.22 -21.71 -53.48
N VAL A 101 32.35 -21.81 -54.19
CA VAL A 101 33.15 -20.65 -54.59
C VAL A 101 32.88 -20.41 -56.05
N LEU A 102 32.44 -19.21 -56.40
CA LEU A 102 32.23 -18.76 -57.77
C LEU A 102 33.33 -17.79 -58.18
N ASP A 103 33.67 -17.77 -59.46
CA ASP A 103 34.52 -16.72 -60.04
C ASP A 103 33.71 -15.41 -60.25
N ALA A 104 34.37 -14.36 -60.75
CA ALA A 104 33.75 -13.07 -61.01
C ALA A 104 32.66 -13.12 -62.10
N GLU A 105 32.69 -14.14 -62.95
CA GLU A 105 31.72 -14.42 -64.01
C GLU A 105 30.56 -15.32 -63.55
N GLY A 106 30.60 -15.82 -62.31
CA GLY A 106 29.57 -16.66 -61.71
C GLY A 106 29.67 -18.15 -62.05
N ALA A 107 30.82 -18.64 -62.52
CA ALA A 107 31.09 -20.06 -62.70
C ALA A 107 31.56 -20.72 -61.39
N VAL A 108 31.09 -21.93 -61.11
CA VAL A 108 31.41 -22.65 -59.86
C VAL A 108 32.83 -23.22 -59.93
N MET A 109 33.75 -22.61 -59.18
CA MET A 109 35.16 -22.99 -59.08
C MET A 109 35.41 -24.06 -58.03
N ALA A 110 34.60 -24.11 -56.98
CA ALA A 110 34.59 -25.20 -56.00
C ALA A 110 33.20 -25.40 -55.43
N ASP A 111 32.91 -26.64 -55.03
CA ASP A 111 31.64 -27.04 -54.43
C ASP A 111 31.90 -28.09 -53.36
N SER A 112 31.49 -27.80 -52.13
CA SER A 112 31.63 -28.72 -51.00
C SER A 112 30.78 -30.01 -51.13
N ALA A 113 29.77 -30.04 -52.01
CA ALA A 113 28.91 -31.21 -52.23
C ALA A 113 29.18 -31.97 -53.53
N GLY A 114 30.16 -31.55 -54.36
CA GLY A 114 30.39 -32.14 -55.68
C GLY A 114 31.68 -31.68 -56.37
N ALA A 115 31.83 -32.01 -57.66
CA ALA A 115 32.99 -31.60 -58.46
C ALA A 115 32.83 -30.16 -58.99
N ALA A 116 33.95 -29.45 -59.19
CA ALA A 116 33.98 -28.13 -59.82
C ALA A 116 33.30 -28.10 -61.20
N GLY A 117 32.63 -26.99 -61.53
CA GLY A 117 31.92 -26.81 -62.80
C GLY A 117 30.45 -27.25 -62.83
N GLY A 118 29.84 -27.52 -61.67
CA GLY A 118 28.39 -27.72 -61.55
C GLY A 118 27.57 -26.44 -61.73
N GLU A 119 26.24 -26.54 -61.78
CA GLU A 119 25.39 -25.34 -61.78
C GLU A 119 25.46 -24.60 -60.43
N PRO A 120 25.48 -23.25 -60.45
CA PRO A 120 25.36 -22.45 -59.23
C PRO A 120 24.09 -22.84 -58.47
N VAL A 121 24.20 -22.99 -57.16
CA VAL A 121 23.00 -23.15 -56.32
C VAL A 121 22.15 -21.89 -56.50
N SER A 122 20.90 -22.07 -56.91
CA SER A 122 19.96 -20.97 -57.21
C SER A 122 18.68 -21.03 -56.36
N ALA A 123 18.48 -22.14 -55.61
CA ALA A 123 17.35 -22.30 -54.70
C ALA A 123 17.75 -21.86 -53.28
N ALA A 124 17.07 -20.81 -52.81
CA ALA A 124 17.41 -20.05 -51.61
C ALA A 124 16.82 -20.67 -50.32
N PRO A 125 17.27 -20.19 -49.12
CA PRO A 125 18.09 -18.99 -48.90
C PRO A 125 19.59 -19.20 -49.12
N LEU A 126 20.21 -18.33 -49.92
CA LEU A 126 21.64 -18.28 -50.23
C LEU A 126 22.22 -16.97 -49.70
N GLU A 127 23.39 -17.03 -49.06
CA GLU A 127 24.19 -15.83 -48.76
C GLU A 127 25.37 -15.74 -49.72
N HIS A 128 25.60 -14.56 -50.28
CA HIS A 128 26.70 -14.24 -51.19
C HIS A 128 27.68 -13.32 -50.49
N TRP A 129 28.93 -13.76 -50.35
CA TRP A 129 29.99 -12.99 -49.73
C TRP A 129 31.09 -12.72 -50.76
N PRO A 130 31.32 -11.44 -51.16
CA PRO A 130 32.30 -11.12 -52.17
C PRO A 130 33.72 -11.40 -51.66
N VAL A 131 34.57 -11.94 -52.52
CA VAL A 131 36.01 -12.10 -52.27
C VAL A 131 36.73 -11.04 -53.09
N ILE A 132 37.38 -10.10 -52.40
CA ILE A 132 38.04 -8.95 -53.00
C ILE A 132 39.55 -9.06 -52.77
N VAL A 133 40.33 -8.87 -53.83
CA VAL A 133 41.80 -8.81 -53.79
C VAL A 133 42.21 -7.52 -54.49
N ASP A 134 43.03 -6.70 -53.85
CA ASP A 134 43.50 -5.41 -54.40
C ASP A 134 42.37 -4.49 -54.95
N ASP A 135 41.26 -4.40 -54.22
CA ASP A 135 40.02 -3.68 -54.59
C ASP A 135 39.27 -4.20 -55.84
N GLU A 136 39.65 -5.38 -56.36
CA GLU A 136 38.94 -6.05 -57.46
C GLU A 136 38.16 -7.27 -56.96
N LEU A 137 36.90 -7.43 -57.43
CA LEU A 137 36.09 -8.60 -57.13
C LEU A 137 36.62 -9.79 -57.93
N VAL A 138 37.22 -10.77 -57.24
CA VAL A 138 37.82 -11.94 -57.87
C VAL A 138 36.94 -13.18 -57.81
N GLY A 139 35.88 -13.15 -57.00
CA GLY A 139 34.90 -14.22 -56.90
C GLY A 139 33.91 -14.00 -55.76
N GLU A 140 33.00 -14.94 -55.58
CA GLU A 140 32.01 -14.94 -54.51
C GLU A 140 32.00 -16.28 -53.77
N LEU A 141 31.94 -16.23 -52.43
CA LEU A 141 31.63 -17.37 -51.61
C LEU A 141 30.11 -17.42 -51.43
N VAL A 142 29.48 -18.46 -51.98
CA VAL A 142 28.05 -18.73 -51.84
C VAL A 142 27.85 -19.86 -50.85
N VAL A 143 27.01 -19.64 -49.87
CA VAL A 143 26.67 -20.65 -48.87
C VAL A 143 25.18 -20.95 -48.98
N GLU A 144 24.85 -22.21 -49.29
CA GLU A 144 23.50 -22.76 -49.19
C GLU A 144 23.12 -22.81 -47.71
N GLY A 145 22.16 -21.98 -47.34
CA GLY A 145 21.66 -21.86 -45.99
C GLY A 145 21.97 -20.50 -45.37
N SER A 146 20.91 -19.89 -44.83
CA SER A 146 21.05 -19.10 -43.60
C SER A 146 21.95 -19.90 -42.66
N LEU A 147 23.13 -19.37 -42.33
CA LEU A 147 24.21 -20.11 -41.63
C LEU A 147 23.86 -20.56 -40.21
N MET A 148 22.63 -20.36 -39.80
CA MET A 148 22.00 -21.01 -38.70
C MET A 148 20.60 -21.36 -39.18
N GLY A 149 20.01 -22.41 -38.66
CA GLY A 149 18.56 -22.45 -38.53
C GLY A 149 18.04 -21.28 -37.66
N ALA A 150 18.47 -20.03 -37.83
CA ALA A 150 17.87 -18.86 -37.20
C ALA A 150 16.40 -18.71 -37.62
N GLY A 151 16.03 -19.24 -38.81
CA GLY A 151 14.63 -19.44 -39.21
C GLY A 151 14.03 -20.82 -38.87
N MET A 152 14.80 -21.78 -38.34
CA MET A 152 14.36 -23.17 -38.06
C MET A 152 14.49 -23.65 -36.61
N VAL A 153 15.22 -22.94 -35.74
CA VAL A 153 15.14 -23.11 -34.30
C VAL A 153 13.80 -22.53 -33.92
N ASP A 154 12.80 -23.41 -33.80
CA ASP A 154 11.51 -23.03 -33.26
C ASP A 154 11.75 -22.39 -31.90
N THR A 155 11.60 -21.07 -31.82
CA THR A 155 11.74 -20.32 -30.58
C THR A 155 10.49 -20.45 -29.71
N ALA A 156 9.40 -20.97 -30.27
CA ALA A 156 8.15 -21.22 -29.56
C ALA A 156 8.37 -22.04 -28.28
N PRO A 157 9.08 -23.20 -28.25
CA PRO A 157 9.31 -23.95 -27.01
C PRO A 157 10.08 -23.17 -25.94
N VAL A 158 11.06 -22.33 -26.32
CA VAL A 158 11.82 -21.51 -25.36
C VAL A 158 10.94 -20.41 -24.80
N VAL A 159 10.26 -19.65 -25.67
CA VAL A 159 9.32 -18.58 -25.27
C VAL A 159 8.14 -19.14 -24.45
N GLU A 160 7.61 -20.30 -24.81
CA GLU A 160 6.55 -21.00 -24.08
C GLU A 160 7.02 -21.42 -22.69
N SER A 161 8.23 -21.99 -22.57
CA SER A 161 8.78 -22.39 -21.27
C SER A 161 9.00 -21.19 -20.33
N ILE A 162 9.49 -20.07 -20.86
CA ILE A 162 9.67 -18.81 -20.12
C ILE A 162 8.31 -18.26 -19.70
N THR A 163 7.37 -18.17 -20.64
CA THR A 163 6.03 -17.62 -20.41
C THR A 163 5.27 -18.45 -19.37
N ARG A 164 5.33 -19.78 -19.47
CA ARG A 164 4.73 -20.70 -18.50
C ARG A 164 5.33 -20.54 -17.10
N THR A 165 6.66 -20.44 -17.01
CA THR A 165 7.35 -20.26 -15.72
C THR A 165 7.00 -18.92 -15.09
N VAL A 166 7.01 -17.83 -15.88
CA VAL A 166 6.62 -16.49 -15.42
C VAL A 166 5.14 -16.46 -15.03
N PHE A 167 4.25 -17.11 -15.79
CA PHE A 167 2.84 -17.20 -15.45
C PHE A 167 2.62 -17.91 -14.11
N ILE A 168 3.25 -19.07 -13.89
CA ILE A 168 3.15 -19.80 -12.62
C ILE A 168 3.67 -18.95 -11.46
N ALA A 169 4.83 -18.30 -11.64
CA ALA A 169 5.39 -17.39 -10.65
C ALA A 169 4.44 -16.22 -10.34
N ALA A 170 3.82 -15.63 -11.36
CA ALA A 170 2.87 -14.54 -11.21
C ALA A 170 1.58 -14.98 -10.50
N VAL A 171 1.07 -16.19 -10.77
CA VAL A 171 -0.08 -16.76 -10.04
C VAL A 171 0.26 -16.95 -8.56
N ILE A 172 1.43 -17.52 -8.24
CA ILE A 172 1.85 -17.73 -6.84
C ILE A 172 2.00 -16.39 -6.12
N ALA A 173 2.63 -15.40 -6.76
CA ALA A 173 2.77 -14.05 -6.23
C ALA A 173 1.41 -13.39 -6.01
N ALA A 174 0.48 -13.53 -6.96
CA ALA A 174 -0.88 -12.99 -6.86
C ALA A 174 -1.67 -13.60 -5.70
N LEU A 175 -1.63 -14.93 -5.54
CA LEU A 175 -2.30 -15.63 -4.44
C LEU A 175 -1.73 -15.20 -3.08
N THR A 176 -0.41 -15.12 -2.97
CA THR A 176 0.27 -14.70 -1.73
C THR A 176 -0.05 -13.23 -1.41
N GLY A 177 0.00 -12.35 -2.41
CA GLY A 177 -0.36 -10.93 -2.26
C GLY A 177 -1.82 -10.73 -1.85
N LEU A 178 -2.75 -11.49 -2.45
CA LEU A 178 -4.17 -11.46 -2.08
C LEU A 178 -4.39 -11.92 -0.65
N LEU A 179 -3.70 -12.99 -0.22
CA LEU A 179 -3.79 -13.50 1.14
C LEU A 179 -3.29 -12.45 2.16
N LEU A 180 -2.11 -11.86 1.91
CA LEU A 180 -1.55 -10.80 2.77
C LEU A 180 -2.45 -9.56 2.80
N ALA A 181 -2.93 -9.11 1.65
CA ALA A 181 -3.86 -7.98 1.56
C ALA A 181 -5.15 -8.27 2.34
N ALA A 182 -5.73 -9.47 2.19
CA ALA A 182 -6.94 -9.86 2.91
C ALA A 182 -6.75 -9.85 4.42
N VAL A 183 -5.60 -10.33 4.93
CA VAL A 183 -5.22 -10.29 6.35
C VAL A 183 -5.09 -8.85 6.84
N LEU A 184 -4.30 -8.02 6.17
CA LEU A 184 -4.07 -6.61 6.55
C LEU A 184 -5.38 -5.80 6.57
N VAL A 185 -6.19 -5.92 5.52
CA VAL A 185 -7.47 -5.19 5.45
C VAL A 185 -8.40 -5.65 6.58
N ARG A 186 -8.40 -6.95 6.93
CA ARG A 186 -9.19 -7.46 8.07
C ARG A 186 -8.67 -6.94 9.41
N GLN A 187 -7.35 -6.89 9.60
CA GLN A 187 -6.72 -6.44 10.82
C GLN A 187 -7.02 -4.97 11.12
N ILE A 188 -7.06 -4.12 10.07
CA ILE A 188 -7.32 -2.68 10.22
C ILE A 188 -8.82 -2.37 10.22
N THR A 189 -9.58 -2.92 9.28
CA THR A 189 -11.00 -2.51 9.09
C THR A 189 -11.90 -3.01 10.20
N ARG A 190 -11.61 -4.18 10.77
CA ARG A 190 -12.49 -4.80 11.78
C ARG A 190 -12.53 -3.98 13.08
N PRO A 191 -11.40 -3.60 13.72
CA PRO A 191 -11.41 -2.73 14.89
C PRO A 191 -12.10 -1.37 14.64
N LEU A 192 -11.90 -0.77 13.46
CA LEU A 192 -12.56 0.49 13.10
C LEU A 192 -14.08 0.37 13.02
N VAL A 193 -14.58 -0.76 12.51
CA VAL A 193 -16.02 -1.05 12.50
C VAL A 193 -16.54 -1.28 13.92
N ASP A 194 -15.79 -2.00 14.76
CA ASP A 194 -16.13 -2.24 16.17
C ASP A 194 -16.21 -0.90 16.95
N LEU A 195 -15.24 0.00 16.76
CA LEU A 195 -15.26 1.36 17.31
C LEU A 195 -16.47 2.16 16.81
N SER A 196 -16.75 2.14 15.50
CA SER A 196 -17.94 2.82 14.94
C SER A 196 -19.26 2.30 15.53
N HIS A 197 -19.33 1.02 15.86
CA HIS A 197 -20.48 0.43 16.53
C HIS A 197 -20.55 0.85 18.00
N ALA A 198 -19.42 0.86 18.70
CA ALA A 198 -19.34 1.30 20.09
C ALA A 198 -19.69 2.79 20.24
N SER A 199 -19.18 3.66 19.35
CA SER A 199 -19.54 5.09 19.32
C SER A 199 -21.04 5.29 19.13
N ARG A 200 -21.70 4.47 18.30
CA ARG A 200 -23.15 4.54 18.12
C ARG A 200 -23.93 4.11 19.37
N ARG A 201 -23.40 3.17 20.16
CA ARG A 201 -24.01 2.78 21.43
C ARG A 201 -23.83 3.87 22.50
N ILE A 202 -22.66 4.49 22.57
CA ILE A 202 -22.43 5.67 23.43
C ILE A 202 -23.39 6.79 23.05
N ALA A 203 -23.55 7.09 21.75
CA ALA A 203 -24.51 8.09 21.28
C ALA A 203 -25.97 7.74 21.60
N ALA A 204 -26.29 6.46 21.81
CA ALA A 204 -27.60 5.99 22.27
C ALA A 204 -27.74 5.96 23.79
N GLY A 205 -26.73 6.41 24.55
CA GLY A 205 -26.74 6.51 26.02
C GLY A 205 -26.09 5.34 26.76
N ASP A 206 -25.58 4.33 26.06
CA ASP A 206 -24.88 3.20 26.69
C ASP A 206 -23.39 3.55 26.90
N LEU A 207 -23.07 4.05 28.10
CA LEU A 207 -21.73 4.52 28.47
C LEU A 207 -20.80 3.40 28.99
N HIS A 208 -21.34 2.20 29.25
CA HIS A 208 -20.55 1.05 29.75
C HIS A 208 -19.81 0.29 28.64
N VAL A 209 -20.01 0.68 27.38
CA VAL A 209 -19.37 0.03 26.24
C VAL A 209 -17.87 0.21 26.28
N ARG A 210 -17.14 -0.90 26.09
CA ARG A 210 -15.69 -0.92 25.90
C ARG A 210 -15.34 -1.75 24.68
N VAL A 211 -14.27 -1.35 24.01
CA VAL A 211 -13.71 -2.08 22.86
C VAL A 211 -12.37 -2.70 23.27
N PRO A 212 -12.15 -4.00 23.05
CA PRO A 212 -10.90 -4.65 23.43
C PRO A 212 -9.75 -4.15 22.56
N VAL A 213 -8.65 -3.75 23.20
CA VAL A 213 -7.38 -3.40 22.53
C VAL A 213 -6.73 -4.69 22.04
N LYS A 214 -6.44 -4.76 20.73
CA LYS A 214 -5.92 -5.97 20.07
C LYS A 214 -4.62 -5.73 19.30
N SER A 215 -4.14 -4.49 19.28
CA SER A 215 -2.97 -4.06 18.52
C SER A 215 -2.22 -3.03 19.34
N ASP A 216 -0.90 -2.97 19.16
CA ASP A 216 -0.01 -1.99 19.78
C ASP A 216 0.37 -0.85 18.80
N ASP A 217 -0.46 -0.64 17.78
CA ASP A 217 -0.31 0.38 16.73
C ASP A 217 -1.28 1.56 16.94
N GLU A 218 -1.40 2.45 15.94
CA GLU A 218 -2.30 3.60 15.99
C GLU A 218 -3.78 3.22 16.16
N VAL A 219 -4.16 2.01 15.72
CA VAL A 219 -5.53 1.49 15.92
C VAL A 219 -5.72 1.06 17.38
N GLY A 220 -4.68 0.51 18.00
CA GLY A 220 -4.60 0.26 19.44
C GLY A 220 -4.75 1.53 20.26
N GLU A 221 -3.93 2.54 19.99
CA GLU A 221 -3.95 3.84 20.66
C GLU A 221 -5.30 4.55 20.53
N LEU A 222 -5.92 4.50 19.34
CA LEU A 222 -7.28 5.02 19.12
C LEU A 222 -8.32 4.28 19.97
N THR A 223 -8.16 2.96 20.12
CA THR A 223 -9.07 2.14 20.94
C THR A 223 -8.94 2.49 22.41
N ASP A 224 -7.72 2.70 22.90
CA ASP A 224 -7.47 3.16 24.27
C ASP A 224 -8.06 4.55 24.53
N THR A 225 -7.81 5.50 23.62
CA THR A 225 -8.35 6.86 23.71
C THR A 225 -9.88 6.84 23.72
N PHE A 226 -10.50 5.99 22.89
CA PHE A 226 -11.95 5.80 22.90
C PHE A 226 -12.47 5.27 24.25
N ASN A 227 -11.80 4.26 24.83
CA ASN A 227 -12.19 3.69 26.12
C ASN A 227 -12.03 4.69 27.27
N GLN A 228 -10.99 5.52 27.25
CA GLN A 228 -10.79 6.60 28.23
C GLN A 228 -11.89 7.66 28.14
N MET A 229 -12.26 8.08 26.92
CA MET A 229 -13.39 8.98 26.71
C MET A 229 -14.70 8.37 27.22
N ALA A 230 -14.97 7.09 26.93
CA ALA A 230 -16.17 6.40 27.40
C ALA A 230 -16.24 6.35 28.94
N ALA A 231 -15.11 6.07 29.61
CA ALA A 231 -15.02 6.07 31.06
C ALA A 231 -15.24 7.47 31.67
N SER A 232 -14.69 8.52 31.03
CA SER A 232 -14.89 9.90 31.47
C SER A 232 -16.38 10.31 31.38
N LEU A 233 -17.05 9.98 30.28
CA LEU A 233 -18.48 10.23 30.12
C LEU A 233 -19.33 9.49 31.16
N GLU A 234 -19.02 8.22 31.41
CA GLU A 234 -19.70 7.41 32.44
C GLU A 234 -19.55 8.03 33.85
N GLN A 235 -18.34 8.48 34.18
CA GLN A 235 -18.07 9.14 35.45
C GLN A 235 -18.84 10.46 35.58
N GLN A 236 -18.88 11.27 34.52
CA GLN A 236 -19.63 12.53 34.49
C GLN A 236 -21.14 12.30 34.66
N GLU A 237 -21.69 11.28 33.99
CA GLU A 237 -23.11 10.96 34.13
C GLU A 237 -23.44 10.44 35.54
N THR A 238 -22.56 9.64 36.13
CA THR A 238 -22.72 9.17 37.52
C THR A 238 -22.70 10.34 38.51
N LEU A 239 -21.77 11.28 38.34
CA LEU A 239 -21.68 12.48 39.16
C LEU A 239 -22.95 13.34 39.02
N ARG A 240 -23.41 13.54 37.78
CA ARG A 240 -24.65 14.28 37.49
C ARG A 240 -25.85 13.64 38.19
N GLN A 241 -25.99 12.31 38.12
CA GLN A 241 -27.09 11.60 38.79
C GLN A 241 -27.03 11.72 40.31
N SER A 242 -25.84 11.60 40.91
CA SER A 242 -25.66 11.79 42.36
C SER A 242 -26.05 13.21 42.78
N MET A 243 -25.57 14.23 42.07
CA MET A 243 -25.91 15.62 42.35
C MET A 243 -27.42 15.87 42.29
N MET A 244 -28.10 15.35 41.27
CA MET A 244 -29.55 15.49 41.15
C MET A 244 -30.30 14.80 42.31
N ALA A 245 -29.79 13.66 42.79
CA ALA A 245 -30.37 12.96 43.95
C ALA A 245 -30.17 13.78 45.24
N ASP A 246 -28.97 14.32 45.45
CA ASP A 246 -28.64 15.14 46.61
C ASP A 246 -29.48 16.43 46.64
N ILE A 247 -29.60 17.11 45.49
CA ILE A 247 -30.46 18.29 45.34
C ILE A 247 -31.92 17.96 45.70
N ALA A 248 -32.45 16.85 45.19
CA ALA A 248 -33.82 16.45 45.49
C ALA A 248 -34.02 16.15 46.99
N HIS A 249 -33.00 15.64 47.67
CA HIS A 249 -33.03 15.38 49.10
C HIS A 249 -33.04 16.69 49.91
N GLU A 250 -32.09 17.59 49.62
CA GLU A 250 -31.95 18.90 50.29
C GLU A 250 -33.20 19.78 50.11
N LEU A 251 -33.90 19.69 48.99
CA LEU A 251 -35.16 20.41 48.77
C LEU A 251 -36.37 19.76 49.46
N ARG A 252 -36.39 18.43 49.61
CA ARG A 252 -37.55 17.72 50.18
C ARG A 252 -37.72 18.02 51.67
N THR A 253 -36.63 18.06 52.42
CA THR A 253 -36.64 18.30 53.87
C THR A 253 -37.34 19.63 54.26
N PRO A 254 -36.93 20.80 53.75
CA PRO A 254 -37.55 22.08 54.09
C PRO A 254 -38.99 22.16 53.56
N LEU A 255 -39.27 21.58 52.38
CA LEU A 255 -40.62 21.54 51.81
C LEU A 255 -41.59 20.70 52.69
N THR A 256 -41.13 19.56 53.19
CA THR A 256 -41.93 18.70 54.08
C THR A 256 -42.16 19.38 55.42
N GLY A 257 -41.15 20.10 55.94
CA GLY A 257 -41.29 20.92 57.15
C GLY A 257 -42.32 22.04 56.99
N LEU A 258 -42.23 22.81 55.90
CA LEU A 258 -43.22 23.83 55.52
C LEU A 258 -44.63 23.25 55.43
N GLN A 259 -44.78 22.12 54.72
CA GLN A 259 -46.08 21.48 54.55
C GLN A 259 -46.66 21.02 55.89
N GLY A 260 -45.87 20.33 56.73
CA GLY A 260 -46.33 19.85 58.03
C GLY A 260 -46.70 20.97 59.01
N ALA A 261 -45.95 22.09 58.99
CA ALA A 261 -46.27 23.26 59.79
C ALA A 261 -47.58 23.93 59.33
N ILE A 262 -47.82 24.02 58.03
CA ILE A 262 -49.08 24.54 57.47
C ILE A 262 -50.26 23.61 57.83
N GLU A 263 -50.10 22.30 57.70
CA GLU A 263 -51.13 21.31 58.07
C GLU A 263 -51.47 21.41 59.57
N ALA A 264 -50.46 21.49 60.44
CA ALA A 264 -50.65 21.65 61.89
C ALA A 264 -51.38 22.95 62.27
N MET A 265 -51.16 24.04 61.51
CA MET A 265 -51.93 25.27 61.68
C MET A 265 -53.38 25.12 61.25
N GLN A 266 -53.63 24.44 60.13
CA GLN A 266 -54.98 24.19 59.61
C GLN A 266 -55.80 23.29 60.55
N ASP A 267 -55.15 22.30 61.16
CA ASP A 267 -55.75 21.40 62.14
C ASP A 267 -55.92 22.04 63.53
N GLY A 268 -55.42 23.27 63.72
CA GLY A 268 -55.50 24.02 64.96
C GLY A 268 -54.56 23.56 66.07
N VAL A 269 -53.57 22.72 65.74
CA VAL A 269 -52.51 22.27 66.67
C VAL A 269 -51.55 23.42 66.96
N PHE A 270 -51.20 24.21 65.95
CA PHE A 270 -50.43 25.45 66.09
C PHE A 270 -51.29 26.68 65.77
N PRO A 271 -51.16 27.79 66.53
CA PRO A 271 -51.83 29.03 66.18
C PRO A 271 -51.18 29.66 64.93
N ALA A 272 -52.00 30.17 64.02
CA ALA A 272 -51.54 30.96 62.87
C ALA A 272 -51.23 32.42 63.29
N ASP A 273 -50.34 32.58 64.26
CA ASP A 273 -49.89 33.87 64.78
C ASP A 273 -48.63 34.37 64.08
N ALA A 274 -48.19 35.58 64.44
CA ALA A 274 -47.05 36.22 63.82
C ALA A 274 -45.75 35.41 63.97
N GLU A 275 -45.55 34.76 65.11
CA GLU A 275 -44.34 33.98 65.40
C GLU A 275 -44.24 32.75 64.48
N ASN A 276 -45.31 31.97 64.36
CA ASN A 276 -45.27 30.78 63.50
C ASN A 276 -45.30 31.12 61.99
N LEU A 277 -45.95 32.22 61.59
CA LEU A 277 -45.87 32.73 60.22
C LEU A 277 -44.47 33.24 59.87
N GLU A 278 -43.77 33.88 60.82
CA GLU A 278 -42.38 34.30 60.65
C GLU A 278 -41.44 33.09 60.47
N ALA A 279 -41.65 32.02 61.26
CA ALA A 279 -40.89 30.78 61.10
C ALA A 279 -41.08 30.14 59.70
N LEU A 280 -42.32 30.09 59.19
CA LEU A 280 -42.60 29.64 57.82
C LEU A 280 -41.94 30.56 56.78
N HIS A 281 -41.96 31.87 57.01
CA HIS A 281 -41.34 32.84 56.09
C HIS A 281 -39.81 32.67 56.01
N VAL A 282 -39.15 32.44 57.15
CA VAL A 282 -37.71 32.14 57.20
C VAL A 282 -37.38 30.91 56.36
N GLU A 283 -38.20 29.86 56.44
CA GLU A 283 -37.99 28.63 55.67
C GLU A 283 -38.20 28.84 54.17
N VAL A 284 -39.19 29.67 53.76
CA VAL A 284 -39.35 30.08 52.35
C VAL A 284 -38.13 30.87 51.86
N LEU A 285 -37.58 31.78 52.68
CA LEU A 285 -36.38 32.53 52.32
C LEU A 285 -35.16 31.62 52.17
N LEU A 286 -35.02 30.59 53.00
CA LEU A 286 -33.98 29.57 52.88
C LEU A 286 -34.11 28.80 51.57
N LEU A 287 -35.32 28.37 51.23
CA LEU A 287 -35.61 27.62 50.00
C LEU A 287 -35.31 28.46 48.74
N ASN A 288 -35.65 29.75 48.75
CA ASN A 288 -35.28 30.68 47.67
C ASN A 288 -33.75 30.79 47.51
N ARG A 289 -33.02 30.94 48.62
CA ARG A 289 -31.56 31.00 48.59
C ARG A 289 -30.95 29.73 48.01
N LEU A 290 -31.46 28.56 48.39
CA LEU A 290 -30.99 27.28 47.88
C LEU A 290 -31.21 27.16 46.36
N VAL A 291 -32.37 27.60 45.87
CA VAL A 291 -32.67 27.63 44.43
C VAL A 291 -31.73 28.58 43.67
N ASP A 292 -31.42 29.75 44.23
CA ASP A 292 -30.46 30.70 43.64
C ASP A 292 -29.04 30.12 43.59
N ASP A 293 -28.62 29.43 44.65
CA ASP A 293 -27.32 28.75 44.73
C ASP A 293 -27.23 27.63 43.66
N LEU A 294 -28.29 26.84 43.49
CA LEU A 294 -28.36 25.80 42.44
C LEU A 294 -28.33 26.39 41.04
N ARG A 295 -29.02 27.51 40.80
CA ARG A 295 -28.97 28.22 39.52
C ARG A 295 -27.55 28.71 39.23
N THR A 296 -26.87 29.22 40.25
CA THR A 296 -25.48 29.68 40.14
C THR A 296 -24.55 28.52 39.79
N LEU A 297 -24.71 27.36 40.45
CA LEU A 297 -23.95 26.14 40.15
C LEU A 297 -24.21 25.65 38.73
N ALA A 298 -25.48 25.56 38.30
CA ALA A 298 -25.83 25.12 36.95
C ALA A 298 -25.25 26.04 35.86
N ASN A 299 -25.26 27.36 36.09
CA ASN A 299 -24.63 28.32 35.18
C ASN A 299 -23.10 28.13 35.12
N ALA A 300 -22.46 27.78 36.23
CA ALA A 300 -21.03 27.48 36.27
C ALA A 300 -20.71 26.20 35.47
N GLU A 301 -21.47 25.12 35.65
CA GLU A 301 -21.29 23.84 34.94
C GLU A 301 -21.52 23.97 33.44
N ALA A 302 -22.49 24.80 33.02
CA ALA A 302 -22.73 25.09 31.60
C ALA A 302 -21.68 26.03 30.97
N GLY A 303 -20.69 26.50 31.75
CA GLY A 303 -19.70 27.49 31.29
C GLY A 303 -20.31 28.88 31.02
N GLN A 304 -21.50 29.15 31.56
CA GLN A 304 -22.27 30.38 31.36
C GLN A 304 -22.08 31.40 32.50
N LEU A 305 -21.30 31.06 33.53
CA LEU A 305 -20.97 31.98 34.61
C LEU A 305 -19.94 33.02 34.12
N ALA A 306 -20.43 34.20 33.74
CA ALA A 306 -19.59 35.32 33.35
C ALA A 306 -18.81 35.86 34.56
N LEU A 307 -17.48 35.81 34.50
CA LEU A 307 -16.60 36.37 35.51
C LEU A 307 -16.16 37.78 35.11
N GLU A 308 -16.60 38.78 35.87
CA GLU A 308 -16.07 40.14 35.77
C GLU A 308 -14.76 40.25 36.54
N LYS A 309 -13.64 40.11 35.80
CA LYS A 309 -12.31 40.18 36.39
C LYS A 309 -11.84 41.62 36.46
N ALA A 310 -11.56 42.11 37.67
CA ALA A 310 -10.98 43.43 37.91
C ALA A 310 -9.89 43.35 38.99
N PRO A 311 -8.85 44.22 38.97
CA PRO A 311 -7.93 44.37 40.08
C PRO A 311 -8.69 44.76 41.35
N VAL A 312 -8.47 44.03 42.45
CA VAL A 312 -9.15 44.27 43.73
C VAL A 312 -8.13 44.23 44.88
N ASP A 313 -8.24 45.16 45.82
CA ASP A 313 -7.48 45.11 47.07
C ASP A 313 -8.18 44.13 48.03
N VAL A 314 -7.53 42.98 48.25
CA VAL A 314 -8.07 41.91 49.10
C VAL A 314 -8.20 42.36 50.56
N ALA A 315 -7.30 43.22 51.06
CA ALA A 315 -7.35 43.71 52.45
C ALA A 315 -8.49 44.70 52.65
N GLU A 316 -8.78 45.54 51.66
CA GLU A 316 -9.97 46.40 51.68
C GLU A 316 -11.26 45.57 51.60
N LEU A 317 -11.31 44.59 50.69
CA LEU A 317 -12.46 43.70 50.55
C LEU A 317 -12.74 42.95 51.87
N CYS A 318 -11.74 42.32 52.48
CA CYS A 318 -11.90 41.62 53.75
C CYS A 318 -12.39 42.55 54.87
N ARG A 319 -11.80 43.75 55.01
CA ARG A 319 -12.27 44.76 55.99
C ARG A 319 -13.72 45.15 55.75
N SER A 320 -14.13 45.35 54.49
CA SER A 320 -15.51 45.71 54.16
C SER A 320 -16.51 44.63 54.61
N GLN A 321 -16.15 43.35 54.44
CA GLN A 321 -17.00 42.22 54.83
C GLN A 321 -17.03 42.03 56.35
N VAL A 322 -15.89 42.15 57.03
CA VAL A 322 -15.81 42.09 58.50
C VAL A 322 -16.67 43.18 59.13
N ASN A 323 -16.59 44.41 58.62
CA ASN A 323 -17.41 45.53 59.10
C ASN A 323 -18.91 45.26 58.87
N ALA A 324 -19.29 44.73 57.70
CA ALA A 324 -20.67 44.41 57.37
C ALA A 324 -21.25 43.30 58.28
N MET A 325 -20.43 42.36 58.75
CA MET A 325 -20.85 41.27 59.64
C MET A 325 -20.74 41.59 61.13
N GLN A 326 -20.08 42.68 61.50
CA GLN A 326 -19.71 42.99 62.89
C GLN A 326 -20.92 43.11 63.82
N PHE A 327 -22.02 43.71 63.34
CA PHE A 327 -23.26 43.83 64.09
C PHE A 327 -23.88 42.46 64.42
N ARG A 328 -24.00 41.59 63.41
CA ARG A 328 -24.52 40.23 63.57
C ARG A 328 -23.62 39.34 64.44
N ALA A 329 -22.31 39.55 64.36
CA ALA A 329 -21.35 38.85 65.20
C ALA A 329 -21.50 39.25 66.67
N ALA A 330 -21.68 40.55 66.94
CA ALA A 330 -21.89 41.07 68.29
C ALA A 330 -23.21 40.57 68.92
N GLU A 331 -24.30 40.50 68.16
CA GLU A 331 -25.56 39.89 68.63
C GLU A 331 -25.40 38.44 69.09
N LYS A 332 -24.42 37.71 68.54
CA LYS A 332 -24.08 36.33 68.91
C LYS A 332 -22.91 36.23 69.90
N GLY A 333 -22.39 37.35 70.41
CA GLY A 333 -21.24 37.37 71.32
C GLY A 333 -19.91 36.95 70.67
N ILE A 334 -19.81 37.03 69.34
CA ILE A 334 -18.62 36.65 68.58
C ILE A 334 -17.80 37.89 68.25
N THR A 335 -16.52 37.88 68.61
CA THR A 335 -15.58 38.95 68.23
C THR A 335 -15.01 38.68 66.84
N LEU A 336 -15.29 39.57 65.89
CA LEU A 336 -14.71 39.55 64.54
C LEU A 336 -13.71 40.70 64.38
N THR A 337 -12.51 40.40 63.88
CA THR A 337 -11.44 41.38 63.60
C THR A 337 -10.91 41.20 62.19
N ALA A 338 -10.65 42.31 61.50
CA ALA A 338 -10.16 42.35 60.13
C ALA A 338 -8.63 42.35 60.04
#